data_AF-A0A929M1X7-F1
#
_entry.id   AF-A0A929M1X7-F1
#
_cell.length_a   1.000
_cell.length_b   1.000
_cell.length_c   1.000
_cell.angle_alpha   90.00
_cell.angle_beta   90.00
_cell.angle_gamma   90.00
#
_symmetry.space_group_name_H-M   'P 1'
#
loop_
_entity.id
_entity.type
_entity.pdbx_description
1 polymer ?
#
loop_
_entity_poly.entity_id
_entity_poly.type
_entity_poly.pdbx_seq_one_letter_code
_entity_poly.pdbx_strand_id
1 'polypeptide(L)'
;MWEQILTGLVGAMIGGFFSVYAGKNTIKSTLEQEKMKISLDYEKLIIQERLKYYPELFRITQDIGKKNKPLELTQKAKEEFLDWRGKGAGYIILSKKSLEYFNKLKESLKANPGNGEKGYTDVQLEKIYKQRNELRGSLKDDLGISIDNYKD
;
A
#
# COMPACT_ATOMS: atom_id res chain seq x y z
N MET A 1 -8.39 31.25 61.85
CA MET A 1 -9.63 31.09 61.07
C MET A 1 -9.47 31.61 59.64
N TRP A 2 -9.03 32.87 59.45
CA TRP A 2 -8.77 33.47 58.13
C TRP A 2 -7.71 32.73 57.28
N GLU A 3 -6.61 32.30 57.91
CA GLU A 3 -5.54 31.49 57.30
C GLU A 3 -6.01 30.15 56.71
N GLN A 4 -6.96 29.49 57.38
CA GLN A 4 -7.49 28.18 56.95
C GLN A 4 -8.44 28.32 55.75
N ILE A 5 -9.20 29.43 55.70
CA ILE A 5 -10.09 29.75 54.59
C ILE A 5 -9.27 30.08 53.33
N LEU A 6 -8.19 30.87 53.48
CA LEU A 6 -7.26 31.19 52.38
C LEU A 6 -6.55 29.94 51.83
N THR A 7 -6.09 29.04 52.72
CA THR A 7 -5.44 27.78 52.31
C THR A 7 -6.40 26.85 51.58
N GLY A 8 -7.67 26.77 52.04
CA GLY A 8 -8.70 25.98 51.36
C GLY A 8 -9.05 26.51 49.96
N LEU A 9 -9.08 27.84 49.78
CA LEU A 9 -9.34 28.46 48.47
C LEU A 9 -8.20 28.25 47.47
N VAL A 10 -6.94 28.36 47.92
CA VAL A 10 -5.77 28.09 47.06
C VAL A 10 -5.70 26.62 46.67
N GLY A 11 -5.97 25.70 47.61
CA GLY A 11 -6.02 24.26 47.34
C GLY A 11 -7.11 23.88 46.32
N ALA A 12 -8.31 24.46 46.43
CA ALA A 12 -9.40 24.24 45.49
C ALA A 12 -9.10 24.78 44.08
N MET A 13 -8.45 25.95 43.98
CA MET A 13 -8.02 26.49 42.69
C MET A 13 -6.98 25.61 42.02
N ILE A 14 -5.93 25.20 42.75
CA ILE A 14 -4.88 24.32 42.24
C ILE A 14 -5.46 22.95 41.82
N GLY A 15 -6.33 22.36 42.65
CA GLY A 15 -7.03 21.12 42.31
C GLY A 15 -7.95 21.24 41.08
N GLY A 16 -8.60 22.39 40.90
CA GLY A 16 -9.36 22.73 39.70
C GLY A 16 -8.49 22.80 38.44
N PHE A 17 -7.32 23.42 38.53
CA PHE A 17 -6.36 23.45 37.41
C PHE A 17 -5.80 22.07 37.08
N PHE A 18 -5.44 21.27 38.08
CA PHE A 18 -4.93 19.90 37.87
C PHE A 18 -6.00 18.97 37.30
N SER A 19 -7.25 19.07 37.75
CA SER A 19 -8.35 18.25 37.21
C SER A 19 -8.72 18.62 35.77
N VAL A 20 -8.72 19.91 35.41
CA VAL A 20 -8.92 20.36 34.02
C VAL A 20 -7.73 19.96 33.13
N TYR A 21 -6.51 20.05 33.63
CA TYR A 21 -5.30 19.64 32.90
C TYR A 21 -5.23 18.13 32.71
N ALA A 22 -5.51 17.35 33.76
CA ALA A 22 -5.63 15.91 33.71
C ALA A 22 -6.75 15.50 32.74
N GLY A 23 -7.93 16.13 32.81
CA GLY A 23 -9.04 15.88 31.89
C GLY A 23 -8.68 16.17 30.43
N LYS A 24 -7.98 17.28 30.13
CA LYS A 24 -7.48 17.58 28.78
C LYS A 24 -6.47 16.54 28.28
N ASN A 25 -5.56 16.10 29.14
CA ASN A 25 -4.58 15.07 28.79
C ASN A 25 -5.23 13.70 28.60
N THR A 26 -6.20 13.34 29.43
CA THR A 26 -7.00 12.10 29.28
C THR A 26 -7.78 12.13 27.97
N ILE A 27 -8.52 13.20 27.66
CA ILE A 27 -9.26 13.35 26.40
C ILE A 27 -8.31 13.26 25.20
N LYS A 28 -7.17 13.95 25.24
CA LYS A 28 -6.16 13.87 24.17
C LYS A 28 -5.62 12.44 24.03
N SER A 29 -5.33 11.76 25.14
CA SER A 29 -4.85 10.37 25.11
C SER A 29 -5.90 9.39 24.58
N THR A 30 -7.17 9.55 24.94
CA THR A 30 -8.28 8.74 24.44
C THR A 30 -8.50 8.98 22.95
N LEU A 31 -8.43 10.23 22.49
CA LEU A 31 -8.54 10.56 21.07
C LEU A 31 -7.39 9.95 20.26
N GLU A 32 -6.15 10.01 20.76
CA GLU A 32 -5.00 9.38 20.09
C GLU A 32 -5.13 7.83 20.08
N GLN A 33 -5.65 7.23 21.16
CA GLN A 33 -5.97 5.80 21.20
C GLN A 33 -7.07 5.42 20.19
N GLU A 34 -8.12 6.21 20.07
CA GLU A 34 -9.20 6.00 19.08
C GLU A 34 -8.69 6.17 17.65
N LYS A 35 -7.88 7.20 17.37
CA LYS A 35 -7.22 7.37 16.06
C LYS A 35 -6.32 6.20 15.73
N MET A 36 -5.52 5.73 16.69
CA MET A 36 -4.66 4.56 16.52
C MET A 36 -5.51 3.32 16.23
N LYS A 37 -6.61 3.11 16.96
CA LYS A 37 -7.53 2.00 16.73
C LYS A 37 -8.17 2.05 15.33
N ILE A 38 -8.67 3.22 14.92
CA ILE A 38 -9.22 3.43 13.56
C ILE A 38 -8.15 3.16 12.50
N SER A 39 -6.91 3.63 12.72
CA SER A 39 -5.79 3.39 11.81
C SER A 39 -5.49 1.90 11.67
N LEU A 40 -5.46 1.16 12.79
CA LEU A 40 -5.23 -0.29 12.80
C LEU A 40 -6.36 -1.06 12.12
N ASP A 41 -7.62 -0.65 12.35
CA ASP A 41 -8.77 -1.29 11.71
C ASP A 41 -8.80 -1.02 10.21
N TYR A 42 -8.45 0.20 9.78
CA TYR A 42 -8.29 0.55 8.37
C TYR A 42 -7.13 -0.23 7.72
N GLU A 43 -6.00 -0.36 8.40
CA GLU A 43 -4.86 -1.14 7.91
C GLU A 43 -5.21 -2.62 7.74
N LYS A 44 -5.92 -3.22 8.70
CA LYS A 44 -6.43 -4.60 8.59
C LYS A 44 -7.34 -4.76 7.37
N LEU A 45 -8.27 -3.85 7.16
CA LEU A 45 -9.18 -3.88 6.01
C LEU A 45 -8.41 -3.80 4.69
N ILE A 46 -7.43 -2.89 4.58
CA ILE A 46 -6.57 -2.79 3.40
C ILE A 46 -5.79 -4.09 3.17
N ILE A 47 -5.18 -4.66 4.21
CA ILE A 47 -4.41 -5.89 4.09
C ILE A 47 -5.30 -7.05 3.63
N GLN A 48 -6.53 -7.16 4.16
CA GLN A 48 -7.50 -8.17 3.72
C GLN A 48 -7.84 -8.03 2.24
N GLU A 49 -8.12 -6.81 1.77
CA GLU A 49 -8.39 -6.57 0.35
C GLU A 49 -7.14 -6.83 -0.52
N ARG A 50 -5.94 -6.46 -0.05
CA ARG A 50 -4.68 -6.80 -0.74
C ARG A 50 -4.50 -8.31 -0.87
N LEU A 51 -4.73 -9.08 0.18
CA LEU A 51 -4.64 -10.54 0.15
C LEU A 51 -5.65 -11.17 -0.82
N LYS A 52 -6.79 -10.51 -1.05
CA LYS A 52 -7.80 -10.95 -2.03
C LYS A 52 -7.36 -10.69 -3.48
N TYR A 53 -6.79 -9.53 -3.78
CA TYR A 53 -6.51 -9.12 -5.17
C TYR A 53 -5.05 -9.30 -5.62
N TYR A 54 -4.08 -9.18 -4.72
CA TYR A 54 -2.66 -9.27 -5.07
C TYR A 54 -2.28 -10.62 -5.67
N PRO A 55 -2.79 -11.78 -5.20
CA PRO A 55 -2.50 -13.06 -5.85
C PRO A 55 -2.85 -13.08 -7.35
N GLU A 56 -3.96 -12.45 -7.76
CA GLU A 56 -4.32 -12.31 -9.18
C GLU A 56 -3.29 -11.44 -9.91
N LEU A 57 -2.89 -10.31 -9.33
CA LEU A 57 -1.88 -9.43 -9.92
C LEU A 57 -0.50 -10.12 -10.02
N PHE A 58 -0.13 -10.96 -9.06
CA PHE A 58 1.06 -11.80 -9.11
C PHE A 58 0.97 -12.85 -10.23
N ARG A 59 -0.21 -13.47 -10.42
CA ARG A 59 -0.45 -14.43 -11.51
C ARG A 59 -0.34 -13.75 -12.87
N ILE A 60 -1.03 -12.63 -13.06
CA ILE A 60 -1.03 -11.86 -14.32
C ILE A 60 0.38 -11.42 -14.69
N THR A 61 1.15 -10.91 -13.72
CA THR A 61 2.51 -10.41 -13.97
C THR A 61 3.57 -11.50 -14.10
N GLN A 62 3.23 -12.77 -13.87
CA GLN A 62 4.19 -13.88 -13.84
C GLN A 62 4.91 -14.09 -15.18
N ASP A 63 4.25 -13.84 -16.31
CA ASP A 63 4.83 -14.12 -17.62
C ASP A 63 5.21 -12.86 -18.42
N ILE A 64 4.88 -11.68 -17.90
CA ILE A 64 5.20 -10.40 -18.52
C ILE A 64 6.73 -10.18 -18.56
N GLY A 65 7.27 -9.97 -19.77
CA GLY A 65 8.67 -9.61 -20.01
C GLY A 65 9.67 -10.78 -20.03
N LYS A 66 9.22 -12.05 -19.98
CA LYS A 66 10.12 -13.21 -20.08
C LYS A 66 10.53 -13.47 -21.53
N LYS A 67 11.85 -13.52 -21.80
CA LYS A 67 12.43 -13.70 -23.15
C LYS A 67 12.04 -15.01 -23.87
N ASN A 68 11.65 -16.06 -23.13
CA ASN A 68 11.34 -17.39 -23.68
C ASN A 68 9.84 -17.77 -23.64
N LYS A 69 8.94 -16.79 -23.50
CA LYS A 69 7.49 -17.07 -23.49
C LYS A 69 6.88 -16.79 -24.87
N PRO A 70 5.93 -17.63 -25.34
CA PRO A 70 5.13 -17.34 -26.52
C PRO A 70 4.54 -15.92 -26.47
N LEU A 71 4.59 -15.22 -27.61
CA LEU A 71 4.10 -13.84 -27.73
C LEU A 71 2.62 -13.73 -27.32
N GLU A 72 1.80 -14.71 -27.68
CA GLU A 72 0.38 -14.78 -27.32
C GLU A 72 0.14 -14.80 -25.80
N LEU A 73 0.97 -15.54 -25.05
CA LEU A 73 0.85 -15.59 -23.59
C LEU A 73 1.25 -14.25 -22.96
N THR A 74 2.28 -13.61 -23.52
CA THR A 74 2.72 -12.28 -23.09
C THR A 74 1.67 -11.21 -23.39
N GLN A 75 1.04 -11.30 -24.55
CA GLN A 75 0.00 -10.38 -25.01
C GLN A 75 -1.28 -10.55 -24.19
N LYS A 76 -1.70 -11.79 -23.91
CA LYS A 76 -2.81 -12.09 -23.01
C LYS A 76 -2.55 -11.57 -21.59
N ALA A 77 -1.36 -11.82 -21.05
CA ALA A 77 -0.98 -11.32 -19.73
C ALA A 77 -0.95 -9.78 -19.68
N LYS A 78 -0.52 -9.12 -20.77
CA LYS A 78 -0.58 -7.67 -20.92
C LYS A 78 -2.03 -7.17 -20.91
N GLU A 79 -2.92 -7.79 -21.68
CA GLU A 79 -4.33 -7.40 -21.72
C GLU A 79 -5.00 -7.57 -20.36
N GLU A 80 -4.79 -8.73 -19.70
CA GLU A 80 -5.25 -8.97 -18.34
C GLU A 80 -4.70 -7.92 -17.35
N PHE A 81 -3.43 -7.53 -17.48
CA PHE A 81 -2.82 -6.51 -16.62
C PHE A 81 -3.41 -5.12 -16.83
N LEU A 82 -3.65 -4.74 -18.08
CA LEU A 82 -4.25 -3.44 -18.41
C LEU A 82 -5.71 -3.36 -17.99
N ASP A 83 -6.43 -4.48 -18.02
CA ASP A 83 -7.83 -4.61 -17.59
C ASP A 83 -8.00 -4.78 -16.08
N TRP A 84 -6.99 -5.32 -15.37
CA TRP A 84 -7.05 -5.56 -13.92
C TRP A 84 -7.48 -4.31 -13.12
N ARG A 85 -7.10 -3.13 -13.60
CA ARG A 85 -7.50 -1.82 -13.05
C ARG A 85 -9.03 -1.63 -12.97
N GLY A 86 -9.78 -2.20 -13.91
CA GLY A 86 -11.24 -2.10 -14.01
C GLY A 86 -11.99 -3.00 -13.04
N LYS A 87 -11.31 -3.97 -12.41
CA LYS A 87 -11.92 -4.89 -11.45
C LYS A 87 -11.84 -4.32 -10.02
N GLY A 88 -12.73 -3.37 -9.70
CA GLY A 88 -13.01 -2.96 -8.31
C GLY A 88 -12.08 -1.90 -7.70
N ALA A 89 -11.68 -2.09 -6.44
CA ALA A 89 -10.97 -1.11 -5.59
C ALA A 89 -9.45 -0.97 -5.89
N GLY A 90 -8.99 -1.32 -7.10
CA GLY A 90 -7.56 -1.46 -7.44
C GLY A 90 -6.69 -0.23 -7.15
N TYR A 91 -7.27 0.97 -7.10
CA TYR A 91 -6.57 2.20 -6.70
C TYR A 91 -6.29 2.33 -5.21
N ILE A 92 -7.24 1.86 -4.40
CA ILE A 92 -7.26 2.10 -2.96
C ILE A 92 -6.34 1.10 -2.25
N ILE A 93 -6.21 -0.11 -2.81
CA ILE A 93 -5.43 -1.18 -2.19
C ILE A 93 -3.92 -1.04 -2.43
N LEU A 94 -3.49 -0.42 -3.53
CA LEU A 94 -2.06 -0.25 -3.82
C LEU A 94 -1.45 0.80 -2.89
N SER A 95 -0.30 0.52 -2.28
CA SER A 95 0.49 1.59 -1.66
C SER A 95 0.95 2.58 -2.72
N LYS A 96 1.40 3.77 -2.27
CA LYS A 96 1.99 4.78 -3.15
C LYS A 96 3.12 4.20 -4.02
N LYS A 97 3.99 3.37 -3.44
CA LYS A 97 5.13 2.73 -4.11
C LYS A 97 4.64 1.71 -5.14
N SER A 98 3.70 0.84 -4.77
CA SER A 98 3.13 -0.14 -5.69
C SER A 98 2.36 0.50 -6.84
N LEU A 99 1.65 1.59 -6.58
CA LEU A 99 0.95 2.35 -7.61
C LEU A 99 1.92 2.98 -8.61
N GLU A 100 3.06 3.50 -8.14
CA GLU A 100 4.10 4.04 -9.01
C GLU A 100 4.67 2.97 -9.95
N TYR A 101 5.05 1.81 -9.43
CA TYR A 101 5.57 0.71 -10.25
C TYR A 101 4.51 0.11 -11.18
N PHE A 102 3.26 0.05 -10.73
CA PHE A 102 2.14 -0.35 -11.57
C PHE A 102 2.01 0.56 -12.79
N ASN A 103 2.04 1.88 -12.58
CA ASN A 103 1.98 2.85 -13.67
C ASN A 103 3.21 2.77 -14.59
N LYS A 104 4.42 2.59 -14.03
CA LYS A 104 5.64 2.39 -14.83
C LYS A 104 5.55 1.18 -15.76
N LEU A 105 5.09 0.04 -15.24
CA LEU A 105 4.89 -1.17 -16.03
C LEU A 105 3.80 -0.98 -17.08
N LYS A 106 2.68 -0.36 -16.69
CA LYS A 106 1.56 -0.04 -17.59
C LYS A 106 2.02 0.79 -18.79
N GLU A 107 2.80 1.83 -18.57
CA GLU A 107 3.29 2.67 -19.65
C GLU A 107 4.26 1.94 -20.59
N SER A 108 5.14 1.08 -20.06
CA SER A 108 5.99 0.24 -20.92
C SER A 108 5.20 -0.79 -21.72
N LEU A 109 4.10 -1.32 -21.18
CA LEU A 109 3.25 -2.28 -21.90
C LEU A 109 2.37 -1.61 -22.95
N LYS A 110 1.97 -0.36 -22.77
CA LYS A 110 1.25 0.42 -23.78
C LYS A 110 2.11 0.81 -24.96
N ALA A 111 3.42 0.94 -24.77
CA ALA A 111 4.33 1.25 -25.86
C ALA A 111 4.22 0.19 -26.97
N ASN A 112 4.19 0.65 -28.21
CA ASN A 112 4.18 -0.24 -29.37
C ASN A 112 5.45 -1.12 -29.37
N PRO A 113 5.35 -2.38 -29.79
CA PRO A 113 6.52 -3.24 -29.89
C PRO A 113 7.51 -2.69 -30.94
N GLY A 114 8.79 -2.64 -30.60
CA GLY A 114 9.82 -2.04 -31.46
C GLY A 114 10.16 -2.88 -32.70
N ASN A 115 9.78 -4.16 -32.72
CA ASN A 115 9.88 -5.02 -33.91
C ASN A 115 8.54 -5.17 -34.66
N GLY A 116 7.57 -4.27 -34.43
CA GLY A 116 6.24 -4.35 -35.04
C GLY A 116 5.51 -5.64 -34.63
N GLU A 117 4.99 -6.38 -35.61
CA GLU A 117 4.26 -7.65 -35.37
C GLU A 117 5.14 -8.76 -34.77
N LYS A 118 6.47 -8.64 -34.87
CA LYS A 118 7.41 -9.60 -34.27
C LYS A 118 7.57 -9.41 -32.75
N GLY A 119 6.95 -8.39 -32.17
CA GLY A 119 6.92 -8.18 -30.71
C GLY A 119 7.98 -7.20 -30.20
N TYR A 120 8.21 -7.26 -28.89
CA TYR A 120 9.09 -6.32 -28.18
C TYR A 120 10.57 -6.59 -28.50
N THR A 121 11.39 -5.54 -28.54
CA THR A 121 12.85 -5.69 -28.62
C THR A 121 13.41 -6.23 -27.31
N ASP A 122 14.62 -6.76 -27.32
CA ASP A 122 15.29 -7.21 -26.09
C ASP A 122 15.39 -6.10 -25.05
N VAL A 123 15.69 -4.86 -25.48
CA VAL A 123 15.74 -3.67 -24.60
C VAL A 123 14.38 -3.38 -23.97
N GLN A 124 13.30 -3.51 -24.74
CA GLN A 124 11.94 -3.35 -24.21
C GLN A 124 11.58 -4.47 -23.23
N LEU A 125 11.91 -5.72 -23.57
CA LEU A 125 11.67 -6.89 -22.70
C LEU A 125 12.41 -6.75 -21.37
N GLU A 126 13.67 -6.32 -21.39
CA GLU A 126 14.46 -6.11 -20.17
C GLU A 126 13.88 -5.02 -19.28
N LYS A 127 13.44 -3.90 -19.89
CA LYS A 127 12.76 -2.82 -19.18
C LYS A 127 11.45 -3.29 -18.55
N ILE A 128 10.62 -4.01 -19.32
CA ILE A 128 9.36 -4.58 -18.87
C ILE A 128 9.60 -5.55 -17.72
N TYR A 129 10.57 -6.46 -17.86
CA TYR A 129 10.93 -7.45 -16.85
C TYR A 129 11.38 -6.80 -15.55
N LYS A 130 12.24 -5.77 -15.63
CA LYS A 130 12.67 -5.00 -14.47
C LYS A 130 11.49 -4.35 -13.75
N GLN A 131 10.64 -3.62 -14.46
CA GLN A 131 9.48 -2.95 -13.86
C GLN A 131 8.46 -3.92 -13.29
N ARG A 132 8.29 -5.08 -13.94
CA ARG A 132 7.48 -6.19 -13.43
C ARG A 132 8.03 -6.71 -12.10
N ASN A 133 9.34 -6.82 -11.95
CA ASN A 133 9.95 -7.24 -10.68
C ASN A 133 9.85 -6.15 -9.61
N GLU A 134 10.02 -4.88 -9.96
CA GLU A 134 9.83 -3.76 -9.03
C GLU A 134 8.40 -3.74 -8.47
N LEU A 135 7.39 -3.89 -9.33
CA LEU A 135 6.00 -4.01 -8.91
C LEU A 135 5.81 -5.22 -7.99
N ARG A 136 6.25 -6.41 -8.39
CA ARG A 136 6.11 -7.63 -7.57
C ARG A 136 6.80 -7.48 -6.21
N GLY A 137 7.95 -6.81 -6.16
CA GLY A 137 8.64 -6.49 -4.92
C GLY A 137 7.82 -5.59 -4.01
N SER A 138 7.28 -4.49 -4.53
CA SER A 138 6.47 -3.58 -3.71
C SER A 138 5.15 -4.19 -3.25
N LEU A 139 4.53 -5.08 -4.04
CA LEU A 139 3.34 -5.83 -3.62
C LEU A 139 3.64 -6.78 -2.45
N LYS A 140 4.86 -7.34 -2.38
CA LYS A 140 5.31 -8.13 -1.23
C LYS A 140 5.53 -7.23 0.00
N ASP A 141 6.19 -6.08 -0.19
CA ASP A 141 6.41 -5.08 0.86
C ASP A 141 5.06 -4.63 1.48
N ASP A 142 4.06 -4.38 0.64
CA ASP A 142 2.70 -3.97 1.03
C ASP A 142 1.97 -4.99 1.91
N LEU A 143 2.35 -6.27 1.83
CA LEU A 143 1.81 -7.37 2.64
C LEU A 143 2.69 -7.65 3.87
N GLY A 144 3.82 -6.97 4.03
CA GLY A 144 4.82 -7.29 5.05
C GLY A 144 5.49 -8.65 4.82
N ILE A 145 5.44 -9.16 3.59
CA ILE A 145 5.95 -10.48 3.24
C ILE A 145 7.39 -10.32 2.75
N SER A 146 8.38 -10.55 3.62
CA SER A 146 9.77 -10.75 3.16
C SER A 146 9.89 -12.20 2.65
N ILE A 147 9.78 -12.38 1.34
CA ILE A 147 10.16 -13.63 0.69
C ILE A 147 11.58 -13.45 0.14
N ASP A 148 12.57 -13.57 1.01
CA ASP A 148 13.95 -13.91 0.61
C ASP A 148 14.08 -15.42 0.28
N ASN A 149 13.02 -16.21 0.48
CA ASN A 149 13.02 -17.68 0.38
C ASN A 149 12.33 -18.30 -0.85
N TYR A 150 11.77 -17.53 -1.78
CA TYR A 150 11.36 -18.09 -3.08
C TYR A 150 12.44 -17.79 -4.11
N LYS A 151 13.25 -18.80 -4.40
CA LYS A 151 14.00 -18.87 -5.65
C LYS A 151 13.01 -19.21 -6.76
N ASP A 152 12.97 -18.36 -7.80
CA ASP A 152 12.28 -18.64 -9.07
C ASP A 152 12.86 -19.91 -9.74
#